data_AF-A0A5N5U9F1-F1
#
_entry.id   AF-A0A5N5U9F1-F1
#
_cell.length_a   1.000
_cell.length_b   1.000
_cell.length_c   1.000
_cell.angle_alpha   90.00
_cell.angle_beta   90.00
_cell.angle_gamma   90.00
#
_symmetry.space_group_name_H-M   'P 1'
#
loop_
_entity.id
_entity.type
_entity.pdbx_description
1 polymer ?
#
loop_
_entity_poly.entity_id
_entity_poly.type
_entity_poly.pdbx_seq_one_letter_code
_entity_poly.pdbx_strand_id
1 'polypeptide(L)' 'MTSSSSESSDELATAVGRYVLGDLSLGRAAEAAGLSRWEFEEVLEDAGFTSLYGPRTDDQLQREIDVALDLDE' A
#
# COMPACT_ATOMS: atom_id res chain seq x y z
N MET A 1 2.42 1.32 28.32
CA MET A 1 2.19 0.45 27.14
C MET A 1 1.44 1.24 26.07
N THR A 2 2.01 2.36 25.60
CA THR A 2 1.36 3.30 24.65
C THR A 2 2.01 3.29 23.28
N SER A 3 3.24 2.81 23.16
CA SER A 3 4.04 2.91 21.93
C SER A 3 3.51 2.08 20.76
N SER A 4 2.93 0.90 21.03
CA SER A 4 2.48 -0.01 19.96
C SER A 4 1.37 0.57 19.09
N SER A 5 0.48 1.40 19.65
CA SER A 5 -0.62 2.01 18.87
C SER A 5 -0.18 3.20 18.02
N SER A 6 0.86 3.94 18.44
CA SER A 6 1.42 5.01 17.61
C SER A 6 2.23 4.45 16.45
N GLU A 7 3.01 3.38 16.68
CA GLU A 7 3.82 2.74 15.65
C GLU A 7 2.94 2.16 14.52
N SER A 8 1.87 1.44 14.87
CA SER A 8 0.92 0.95 13.87
C SER A 8 0.20 2.06 13.10
N SER A 9 0.02 3.24 13.70
CA SER A 9 -0.58 4.40 13.02
C SER A 9 0.40 5.05 12.04
N ASP A 10 1.69 5.10 12.36
CA ASP A 10 2.75 5.61 11.47
C ASP A 10 2.99 4.67 10.28
N GLU A 11 2.98 3.36 10.52
CA GLU A 11 3.06 2.33 9.46
C GLU A 11 1.89 2.45 8.49
N LEU A 12 0.66 2.60 9.00
CA LEU A 12 -0.53 2.80 8.17
C LEU A 12 -0.45 4.09 7.37
N ALA A 13 -0.10 5.22 8.00
CA ALA A 13 0.04 6.50 7.31
C ALA A 13 1.10 6.45 6.21
N THR A 14 2.23 5.77 6.48
CA THR A 14 3.31 5.56 5.51
C THR A 14 2.84 4.70 4.34
N ALA A 15 2.14 3.59 4.61
CA ALA A 15 1.60 2.71 3.59
C ALA A 15 0.60 3.44 2.67
N VAL A 16 -0.31 4.22 3.25
CA VAL A 16 -1.28 5.04 2.50
C VAL A 16 -0.54 6.07 1.63
N GLY A 17 0.42 6.80 2.19
CA GLY A 17 1.20 7.80 1.43
C GLY A 17 1.92 7.18 0.24
N ARG A 18 2.61 6.05 0.44
CA ARG A 18 3.32 5.34 -0.62
C ARG A 18 2.39 4.77 -1.68
N TYR A 19 1.21 4.28 -1.30
CA TYR A 19 0.19 3.85 -2.25
C TYR A 19 -0.31 5.00 -3.13
N VAL A 20 -0.67 6.13 -2.52
CA VAL A 20 -1.20 7.31 -3.23
C VAL A 20 -0.15 7.90 -4.18
N LEU A 21 1.12 7.89 -3.80
CA LEU A 21 2.25 8.31 -4.65
C LEU A 21 2.58 7.29 -5.75
N GLY A 22 1.99 6.09 -5.71
CA GLY A 22 2.22 5.01 -6.67
C GLY A 22 3.50 4.21 -6.42
N ASP A 23 4.17 4.43 -5.30
CA ASP A 23 5.39 3.72 -4.90
C ASP A 23 5.12 2.27 -4.50
N LEU A 24 3.91 1.98 -4.01
CA LEU A 24 3.45 0.64 -3.70
C LEU A 24 2.15 0.34 -4.46
N SER A 25 2.00 -0.91 -4.89
CA SER A 25 0.70 -1.43 -5.31
C SER A 25 -0.24 -1.56 -4.10
N LEU A 26 -1.55 -1.67 -4.34
CA LEU A 26 -2.56 -1.83 -3.29
C LEU A 26 -2.23 -3.01 -2.36
N GLY A 27 -1.81 -4.15 -2.94
CA GLY A 27 -1.46 -5.35 -2.17
C GLY A 27 -0.22 -5.16 -1.31
N ARG A 28 0.84 -4.53 -1.84
CA ARG A 28 2.09 -4.30 -1.08
C ARG A 28 1.91 -3.24 0.02
N ALA A 29 1.08 -2.23 -0.22
CA ALA A 29 0.71 -1.25 0.80
C ALA A 29 -0.10 -1.89 1.94
N ALA A 30 -1.05 -2.76 1.61
CA ALA A 30 -1.81 -3.52 2.60
C ALA A 30 -0.89 -4.43 3.45
N GLU A 31 0.02 -5.16 2.80
CA GLU A 31 1.03 -5.99 3.48
C GLU A 31 1.90 -5.17 4.44
N ALA A 32 2.41 -4.01 4.00
CA ALA A 32 3.22 -3.12 4.82
C ALA A 32 2.47 -2.55 6.03
N ALA A 33 1.15 -2.40 5.93
CA ALA A 33 0.28 -1.98 7.02
C ALA A 33 -0.20 -3.15 7.91
N GLY A 34 0.17 -4.39 7.59
CA GLY A 34 -0.31 -5.59 8.29
C GLY A 34 -1.81 -5.86 8.11
N LEU A 35 -2.41 -5.35 7.03
CA LEU A 35 -3.83 -5.47 6.71
C LEU A 35 -4.04 -6.41 5.52
N SER A 36 -5.23 -7.01 5.44
CA SER A 36 -5.65 -7.60 4.18
C SER A 36 -5.89 -6.50 3.13
N ARG A 37 -5.85 -6.90 1.87
CA ARG A 37 -6.14 -6.00 0.74
C ARG A 37 -7.50 -5.31 0.88
N TRP A 38 -8.51 -6.03 1.37
CA TRP A 38 -9.88 -5.50 1.51
C TRP A 38 -9.97 -4.48 2.66
N GLU A 39 -9.34 -4.76 3.80
CA GLU A 39 -9.29 -3.82 4.93
C GLU A 39 -8.55 -2.53 4.56
N PHE A 40 -7.46 -2.64 3.80
CA PHE A 40 -6.73 -1.47 3.34
C PHE A 40 -7.55 -0.63 2.33
N GLU A 41 -8.36 -1.28 1.49
CA GLU A 41 -9.28 -0.62 0.57
C GLU A 41 -10.37 0.17 1.32
N GLU A 42 -10.95 -0.41 2.39
CA GLU A 42 -11.89 0.28 3.27
C GLU A 42 -11.26 1.51 3.95
N VAL A 43 -10.00 1.40 4.39
CA VAL A 43 -9.26 2.55 4.98
C VAL A 43 -9.07 3.67 3.97
N LEU A 44 -8.73 3.34 2.72
CA LEU A 44 -8.59 4.33 1.65
C LEU A 44 -9.92 5.03 1.37
N GLU A 45 -11.01 4.28 1.29
CA GLU A 45 -12.35 4.82 1.07
C GLU A 45 -12.79 5.75 2.21
N ASP A 46 -12.57 5.36 3.48
CA ASP A 46 -12.88 6.19 4.65
C ASP A 46 -12.05 7.49 4.66
N ALA A 47 -10.79 7.42 4.21
CA ALA A 47 -9.92 8.58 4.02
C ALA A 47 -10.28 9.44 2.78
N GLY A 48 -11.30 9.04 2.00
CA GLY A 48 -11.78 9.77 0.82
C GLY A 48 -11.00 9.50 -0.46
N PHE A 49 -10.13 8.48 -0.48
CA PHE A 49 -9.47 8.02 -1.68
C PHE A 49 -10.35 7.00 -2.41
N THR A 50 -10.53 7.21 -3.72
CA THR A 50 -11.05 6.13 -4.57
C THR A 50 -9.93 5.13 -4.82
N SER A 51 -10.20 3.85 -4.56
CA SER A 51 -9.29 2.76 -4.85
C SER A 51 -8.87 2.80 -6.32
N LEU A 52 -7.56 2.80 -6.55
CA LEU A 52 -6.94 2.89 -7.86
C LEU A 52 -6.54 1.50 -8.31
N TYR A 53 -7.14 1.06 -9.41
CA TYR A 53 -6.88 -0.26 -9.97
C TYR A 53 -5.81 -0.20 -11.06
N GLY A 54 -4.80 -1.06 -10.89
CA GLY A 54 -3.70 -1.23 -11.84
C GLY A 54 -2.65 -0.11 -11.82
N PRO A 55 -1.51 -0.34 -12.49
CA PRO A 55 -0.42 0.62 -12.57
C PRO A 55 -0.80 1.86 -13.38
N ARG A 56 -0.38 3.03 -12.88
CA ARG A 56 -0.63 4.36 -13.49
C ARG A 56 0.53 4.87 -14.33
N THR A 57 1.70 4.25 -14.17
CA THR A 57 2.92 4.58 -14.90
C THR A 57 3.61 3.30 -15.35
N ASP A 58 4.44 3.40 -16.39
CA ASP A 58 5.26 2.28 -16.86
C ASP A 58 6.21 1.78 -15.76
N ASP A 59 6.75 2.68 -14.93
CA ASP A 59 7.57 2.30 -13.78
C ASP A 59 6.78 1.47 -12.76
N GLN A 60 5.52 1.84 -12.49
CA GLN A 60 4.67 1.07 -11.59
C GLN A 60 4.33 -0.31 -12.18
N LEU A 61 4.07 -0.37 -13.48
CA LEU A 61 3.85 -1.63 -14.20
C LEU A 61 5.08 -2.53 -14.11
N GLN A 62 6.26 -1.97 -14.37
CA GLN A 62 7.51 -2.72 -14.30
C GLN A 62 7.75 -3.28 -12.90
N ARG A 63 7.54 -2.48 -11.85
CA ARG A 63 7.61 -2.96 -10.45
C ARG A 63 6.63 -4.10 -10.15
N GLU A 64 5.40 -4.04 -10.66
CA GLU A 64 4.45 -5.14 -10.46
C GLU A 64 4.87 -6.42 -11.19
N ILE A 65 5.50 -6.30 -12.36
CA ILE A 65 6.10 -7.43 -13.09
C ILE A 65 7.28 -8.01 -12.31
N ASP A 66 8.18 -7.16 -11.80
CA ASP A 66 9.36 -7.58 -11.07
C ASP A 66 8.98 -8.35 -9.79
N VAL A 67 7.99 -7.85 -9.02
CA VAL A 67 7.43 -8.57 -7.87
C VAL A 67 6.81 -9.91 -8.26
N ALA A 68 6.04 -9.97 -9.35
CA ALA A 68 5.39 -11.21 -9.79
C ALA A 68 6.39 -12.27 -10.28
N LEU A 69 7.54 -11.82 -10.78
CA LEU A 69 8.64 -12.66 -11.23
C LEU A 69 9.67 -12.95 -10.13
N ASP A 70 9.47 -12.42 -8.91
CA ASP A 70 10.39 -12.53 -7.78
C ASP A 70 11.80 -11.96 -8.08
N LEU A 71 11.84 -10.84 -8.80
CA LEU A 71 13.08 -10.15 -9.21
C LEU A 71 13.50 -9.02 -8.25
N ASP A 72 12.66 -8.68 -7.28
CA ASP A 72 12.96 -7.76 -6.18
C ASP A 72 13.73 -8.50 -5.05
N GLU A 73 15.05 -8.67 -5.21
CA GLU A 73 15.98 -9.13 -4.15
C GLU A 73 16.87 -8.00 -3.59
#